data_AF-A0A0Q6L3D2-F1
#
_entry.id   AF-A0A0Q6L3D2-F1
#
_cell.length_a   1.000
_cell.length_b   1.000
_cell.length_c   1.000
_cell.angle_alpha   90.00
_cell.angle_beta   90.00
_cell.angle_gamma   90.00
#
_symmetry.space_group_name_H-M   'P 1'
#
loop_
_entity.id
_entity.type
_entity.pdbx_description
1 polymer ?
#
loop_
_entity_poly.entity_id
_entity_poly.type
_entity_poly.pdbx_seq_one_letter_code
_entity_poly.pdbx_strand_id
1 'polypeptide(L)'
;MLVHSYLSKVQRLVLVLNKLERAYINSGTRQTDFEIVGADKRNPTTLSLKPVAKAKAYDPAPALKWSIQQIDAVSHGNDPDPRVDSEIALDLVKLSTKDSEYGYKAFWINGHAEAVKFDDVFCENARRIARQRIESEAPNRWRIGVSQGSVVGELKKVDGLEGDNLFVVVPPIGPDRVVCTFPENMRNEMGQYLFKVVRVVGNLHYSAESPFPFKVEALGIEPVLPRRKPMKSMIGLFAGQEQVPMQWGDLLHG
;
A
#
# COMPACT_ATOMS: atom_id res chain seq x y z
N MET A 1 -35.86 -8.66 -15.37
CA MET A 1 -34.44 -8.95 -15.09
C MET A 1 -33.45 -8.21 -16.01
N LEU A 2 -33.64 -8.18 -17.34
CA LEU A 2 -32.70 -7.53 -18.30
C LEU A 2 -32.39 -6.03 -18.06
N VAL A 3 -33.35 -5.23 -17.59
CA VAL A 3 -33.14 -3.80 -17.29
C VAL A 3 -32.23 -3.60 -16.08
N HIS A 4 -32.36 -4.44 -15.06
CA HIS A 4 -31.52 -4.36 -13.86
C HIS A 4 -30.07 -4.73 -14.16
N SER A 5 -29.85 -5.79 -14.96
CA SER A 5 -28.51 -6.17 -15.44
C SER A 5 -27.88 -5.07 -16.31
N TYR A 6 -28.67 -4.39 -17.15
CA TYR A 6 -28.20 -3.25 -17.93
C TYR A 6 -27.70 -2.10 -17.04
N LEU A 7 -28.55 -1.65 -16.12
CA LEU A 7 -28.24 -0.54 -15.22
C LEU A 7 -27.04 -0.85 -14.34
N SER A 8 -26.95 -2.08 -13.80
CA SER A 8 -25.77 -2.58 -13.08
C SER A 8 -24.50 -2.42 -13.93
N LYS A 9 -24.54 -2.84 -15.19
CA LYS A 9 -23.37 -2.78 -16.08
C LYS A 9 -22.98 -1.34 -16.45
N VAL A 10 -23.95 -0.46 -16.68
CA VAL A 10 -23.70 0.98 -16.90
C VAL A 10 -23.12 1.63 -15.65
N GLN A 11 -23.65 1.33 -14.46
CA GLN A 11 -23.12 1.83 -13.19
C GLN A 11 -21.67 1.38 -12.96
N ARG A 12 -21.35 0.11 -13.28
CA ARG A 12 -19.98 -0.41 -13.23
C ARG A 12 -19.06 0.31 -14.23
N LEU A 13 -19.53 0.56 -15.45
CA LEU A 13 -18.76 1.31 -16.44
C LEU A 13 -18.44 2.72 -15.93
N VAL A 14 -19.44 3.45 -15.43
CA VAL A 14 -19.26 4.78 -14.86
C VAL A 14 -18.30 4.74 -13.66
N LEU A 15 -18.41 3.73 -12.80
CA LEU A 15 -17.49 3.54 -11.68
C LEU A 15 -16.04 3.36 -12.16
N VAL A 16 -15.81 2.49 -13.15
CA VAL A 16 -14.49 2.28 -13.75
C VAL A 16 -13.95 3.59 -14.36
N LEU A 17 -14.76 4.31 -15.13
CA LEU A 17 -14.38 5.59 -15.72
C LEU A 17 -14.01 6.63 -14.65
N ASN A 18 -14.74 6.68 -13.54
CA ASN A 18 -14.40 7.57 -12.41
C ASN A 18 -13.09 7.18 -11.73
N LYS A 19 -12.79 5.89 -11.60
CA LYS A 19 -11.50 5.44 -11.03
C LYS A 19 -10.34 5.76 -11.97
N LEU A 20 -10.51 5.52 -13.26
CA LEU A 20 -9.54 5.88 -14.29
C LEU A 20 -9.31 7.39 -14.35
N GLU A 21 -10.37 8.21 -14.26
CA GLU A 21 -10.21 9.67 -14.15
C GLU A 21 -9.30 10.02 -12.97
N ARG A 22 -9.61 9.52 -11.77
CA ARG A 22 -8.84 9.80 -10.55
C ARG A 22 -7.38 9.39 -10.67
N ALA A 23 -7.12 8.23 -11.29
CA ALA A 23 -5.76 7.78 -11.58
C ALA A 23 -5.05 8.71 -12.59
N TYR A 24 -5.75 9.18 -13.62
CA TYR A 24 -5.20 10.12 -14.61
C TYR A 24 -4.81 11.46 -13.99
N ILE A 25 -5.71 12.07 -13.19
CA ILE A 25 -5.48 13.39 -12.57
C ILE A 25 -4.71 13.30 -11.23
N ASN A 26 -4.39 12.09 -10.76
CA ASN A 26 -3.77 11.83 -9.47
C ASN A 26 -4.50 12.51 -8.30
N SER A 27 -5.82 12.33 -8.23
CA SER A 27 -6.69 12.94 -7.20
C SER A 27 -7.56 11.88 -6.51
N GLY A 28 -7.77 12.04 -5.20
CA GLY A 28 -8.73 11.23 -4.45
C GLY A 28 -10.19 11.56 -4.79
N THR A 29 -10.45 12.74 -5.37
CA THR A 29 -11.80 13.25 -5.68
C THR A 29 -12.07 13.23 -7.19
N ARG A 30 -13.28 12.81 -7.57
CA ARG A 30 -13.77 12.87 -8.95
C ARG A 30 -14.08 14.31 -9.37
N GLN A 31 -13.81 14.63 -10.62
CA GLN A 31 -14.10 15.96 -11.20
C GLN A 31 -15.04 15.90 -12.41
N THR A 32 -15.41 14.70 -12.87
CA THR A 32 -16.39 14.47 -13.93
C THR A 32 -17.64 13.79 -13.37
N ASP A 33 -18.80 14.24 -13.83
CA ASP A 33 -20.03 13.43 -13.83
C ASP A 33 -20.32 12.98 -15.28
N PHE A 34 -20.93 11.80 -15.45
CA PHE A 34 -21.26 11.26 -16.77
C PHE A 34 -22.77 11.26 -16.97
N GLU A 35 -23.23 12.03 -17.95
CA GLU A 35 -24.63 12.03 -18.38
C GLU A 35 -24.84 11.02 -19.51
N ILE A 36 -25.89 10.21 -19.41
CA ILE A 36 -26.29 9.31 -20.50
C ILE A 36 -27.14 10.13 -21.47
N VAL A 37 -26.55 10.51 -22.60
CA VAL A 37 -27.22 11.29 -23.66
C VAL A 37 -27.92 10.41 -24.68
N GLY A 38 -27.61 9.12 -24.71
CA GLY A 38 -28.29 8.17 -25.58
C GLY A 38 -28.00 6.72 -25.18
N ALA A 39 -29.00 5.86 -25.34
CA ALA A 39 -28.88 4.43 -25.16
C ALA A 39 -29.67 3.72 -26.25
N ASP A 40 -29.01 2.94 -27.10
CA ASP A 40 -29.66 2.05 -28.06
C ASP A 40 -29.54 0.61 -27.58
N LYS A 41 -30.68 -0.06 -27.44
CA LYS A 41 -30.80 -1.45 -26.97
C LYS A 41 -30.56 -2.48 -28.08
N ARG A 42 -30.20 -2.07 -29.30
CA ARG A 42 -29.70 -2.99 -30.33
C ARG A 42 -28.42 -3.68 -29.84
N ASN A 43 -28.10 -4.86 -30.34
CA ASN A 43 -26.85 -5.55 -30.04
C ASN A 43 -25.88 -5.31 -31.21
N PRO A 44 -24.73 -4.63 -31.02
CA PRO A 44 -24.17 -4.14 -29.76
C PRO A 44 -24.91 -2.92 -29.20
N THR A 45 -25.04 -2.88 -27.87
CA THR A 45 -25.75 -1.80 -27.16
C THR A 45 -24.90 -0.56 -27.16
N THR A 46 -25.44 0.51 -27.71
CA THR A 46 -24.72 1.78 -27.86
C THR A 46 -25.04 2.64 -26.65
N LEU A 47 -24.03 3.11 -25.93
CA LEU A 47 -24.18 4.01 -24.79
C LEU A 47 -23.42 5.30 -25.05
N SER A 48 -24.16 6.35 -25.35
CA SER A 48 -23.59 7.67 -25.50
C SER A 48 -23.48 8.35 -24.14
N LEU A 49 -22.25 8.48 -23.66
CA LEU A 49 -21.91 9.23 -22.45
C LEU A 49 -21.42 10.64 -22.83
N LYS A 50 -21.87 11.63 -22.07
CA LYS A 50 -21.35 13.00 -22.12
C LYS A 50 -20.66 13.30 -20.80
N PRO A 51 -19.34 13.56 -20.80
CA PRO A 51 -18.65 14.00 -19.60
C PRO A 51 -19.04 15.45 -19.27
N VAL A 52 -19.34 15.71 -18.01
CA VAL A 52 -19.70 17.03 -17.48
C VAL A 52 -18.75 17.36 -16.33
N ALA A 53 -17.99 18.44 -16.48
CA ALA A 53 -17.07 18.91 -15.45
C ALA A 53 -17.84 19.42 -14.22
N LYS A 54 -17.40 19.01 -13.03
CA LYS A 54 -17.94 19.53 -11.75
C LYS A 54 -17.35 20.89 -11.38
N ALA A 55 -16.13 21.17 -11.84
CA ALA A 55 -15.43 22.43 -11.64
C ALA A 55 -15.29 23.18 -12.97
N LYS A 56 -15.52 24.50 -12.97
CA LYS A 56 -15.46 25.33 -14.19
C LYS A 56 -14.09 25.33 -14.88
N ALA A 57 -13.01 25.11 -14.14
CA ALA A 57 -11.64 25.14 -14.65
C ALA A 57 -11.13 23.77 -15.15
N TYR A 58 -11.97 22.74 -15.10
CA TYR A 58 -11.58 21.38 -15.44
C TYR A 58 -12.16 20.95 -16.79
N ASP A 59 -11.31 20.44 -17.67
CA ASP A 59 -11.71 19.81 -18.93
C ASP A 59 -11.68 18.29 -18.78
N PRO A 60 -12.82 17.58 -18.87
CA PRO A 60 -12.88 16.14 -18.66
C PRO A 60 -12.48 15.34 -19.91
N ALA A 61 -12.35 15.98 -21.08
CA ALA A 61 -12.10 15.29 -22.34
C ALA A 61 -10.76 14.51 -22.36
N PRO A 62 -9.63 15.05 -21.87
CA PRO A 62 -8.37 14.31 -21.83
C PRO A 62 -8.43 13.07 -20.92
N ALA A 63 -9.05 13.20 -19.74
CA ALA A 63 -9.19 12.11 -18.79
C ALA A 63 -10.08 10.99 -19.34
N LEU A 64 -11.19 11.36 -20.00
CA LEU A 64 -12.07 10.39 -20.66
C LEU A 64 -11.34 9.68 -21.80
N LYS A 65 -10.63 10.42 -22.66
CA LYS A 65 -9.85 9.84 -23.76
C LYS A 65 -8.81 8.85 -23.23
N TRP A 66 -8.05 9.22 -22.20
CA TRP A 66 -7.08 8.33 -21.58
C TRP A 66 -7.75 7.09 -20.98
N SER A 67 -8.89 7.25 -20.30
CA SER A 67 -9.64 6.14 -19.71
C SER A 67 -10.08 5.12 -20.76
N ILE A 68 -10.59 5.60 -21.90
CA ILE A 68 -10.99 4.74 -23.02
C ILE A 68 -9.78 4.02 -23.59
N GLN A 69 -8.64 4.69 -23.74
CA GLN A 69 -7.39 4.05 -24.20
C GLN A 69 -6.94 2.92 -23.26
N GLN A 70 -7.13 3.05 -21.94
CA GLN A 70 -6.77 1.98 -21.01
C GLN A 70 -7.69 0.77 -21.16
N ILE A 71 -9.00 1.02 -21.29
CA ILE A 71 -9.98 -0.05 -21.55
C ILE A 71 -9.68 -0.75 -22.88
N ASP A 72 -9.34 0.01 -23.91
CA ASP A 72 -8.99 -0.51 -25.23
C ASP A 72 -7.69 -1.33 -25.22
N ALA A 73 -6.67 -0.88 -24.47
CA ALA A 73 -5.45 -1.64 -24.25
C ALA A 73 -5.74 -3.02 -23.65
N VAL A 74 -6.59 -3.09 -22.62
CA VAL A 74 -7.03 -4.36 -22.02
C VAL A 74 -7.80 -5.22 -23.01
N SER A 75 -8.68 -4.62 -23.83
CA SER A 75 -9.43 -5.34 -24.87
C SER A 75 -8.51 -6.03 -25.88
N HIS A 76 -7.40 -5.39 -26.24
CA HIS A 76 -6.41 -5.92 -27.18
C HIS A 76 -5.31 -6.77 -26.51
N GLY A 77 -5.40 -6.99 -25.20
CA GLY A 77 -4.41 -7.77 -24.44
C GLY A 77 -3.09 -7.04 -24.18
N ASN A 78 -3.01 -5.75 -24.53
CA ASN A 78 -1.90 -4.88 -24.22
C ASN A 78 -1.89 -4.51 -22.73
N ASP A 79 -0.73 -4.12 -22.22
CA ASP A 79 -0.62 -3.65 -20.84
C ASP A 79 -1.07 -2.19 -20.73
N PRO A 80 -2.03 -1.89 -19.83
CA PRO A 80 -2.45 -0.52 -19.60
C PRO A 80 -1.38 0.26 -18.82
N ASP A 81 -1.52 1.57 -18.81
CA ASP A 81 -0.66 2.51 -18.10
C ASP A 81 -0.43 2.07 -16.63
N PRO A 82 0.79 2.24 -16.06
CA PRO A 82 1.08 1.87 -14.67
C PRO A 82 0.17 2.48 -13.60
N ARG A 83 -0.51 3.60 -13.92
CA ARG A 83 -1.51 4.21 -13.03
C ARG A 83 -2.79 3.38 -12.88
N VAL A 84 -2.99 2.37 -13.73
CA VAL A 84 -4.06 1.39 -13.59
C VAL A 84 -3.62 0.33 -12.57
N ASP A 85 -3.99 0.57 -11.32
CA ASP A 85 -3.69 -0.30 -10.18
C ASP A 85 -4.51 -1.61 -10.18
N SER A 86 -4.21 -2.49 -9.22
CA SER A 86 -4.93 -3.75 -9.05
C SER A 86 -6.42 -3.57 -8.78
N GLU A 87 -6.83 -2.51 -8.08
CA GLU A 87 -8.23 -2.26 -7.76
C GLU A 87 -9.03 -1.92 -9.02
N ILE A 88 -8.50 -1.05 -9.88
CA ILE A 88 -9.08 -0.69 -11.17
C ILE A 88 -9.13 -1.92 -12.07
N ALA A 89 -8.03 -2.69 -12.13
CA ALA A 89 -7.98 -3.92 -12.93
C ALA A 89 -9.04 -4.95 -12.49
N LEU A 90 -9.26 -5.13 -11.18
CA LEU A 90 -10.32 -5.98 -10.65
C LEU A 90 -11.73 -5.49 -11.03
N ASP A 91 -11.94 -4.18 -11.08
CA ASP A 91 -13.23 -3.63 -11.52
C ASP A 91 -13.45 -3.77 -13.03
N LEU A 92 -12.38 -3.75 -13.85
CA LEU A 92 -12.45 -4.13 -15.27
C LEU A 92 -12.87 -5.60 -15.42
N VAL A 93 -12.38 -6.51 -14.57
CA VAL A 93 -12.85 -7.90 -14.53
C VAL A 93 -14.35 -7.94 -14.23
N LYS A 94 -14.80 -7.26 -13.17
CA LYS A 94 -16.23 -7.21 -12.81
C LYS A 94 -17.10 -6.61 -13.91
N LEU A 95 -16.60 -5.62 -14.64
CA LEU A 95 -17.29 -5.01 -15.78
C LEU A 95 -17.47 -6.02 -16.93
N SER A 96 -16.51 -6.92 -17.12
CA SER A 96 -16.58 -7.98 -18.15
C SER A 96 -17.45 -9.18 -17.78
N THR A 97 -17.68 -9.41 -16.48
CA THR A 97 -18.50 -10.54 -16.02
C THR A 97 -19.93 -10.46 -16.56
N LYS A 98 -20.44 -11.60 -17.02
CA LYS A 98 -21.82 -11.74 -17.49
C LYS A 98 -22.74 -11.91 -16.27
N ASP A 99 -23.56 -10.90 -15.99
CA ASP A 99 -24.61 -10.98 -14.95
C ASP A 99 -25.78 -11.90 -15.37
N SER A 100 -25.90 -12.21 -16.68
CA SER A 100 -26.89 -13.15 -17.23
C SER A 100 -26.46 -13.65 -18.61
N GLU A 101 -27.08 -14.74 -19.07
CA GLU A 101 -26.83 -15.36 -20.39
C GLU A 101 -27.10 -14.39 -21.57
N TYR A 102 -28.03 -13.45 -21.37
CA TYR A 102 -28.38 -12.36 -22.30
C TYR A 102 -27.69 -11.02 -21.95
N GLY A 103 -26.65 -11.06 -21.13
CA GLY A 103 -25.91 -9.88 -20.71
C GLY A 103 -25.25 -9.16 -21.88
N TYR A 104 -25.16 -7.83 -21.76
CA TYR A 104 -24.58 -6.95 -22.79
C TYR A 104 -23.10 -7.27 -23.02
N LYS A 105 -22.72 -7.48 -24.30
CA LYS A 105 -21.39 -7.95 -24.70
C LYS A 105 -20.47 -6.84 -25.21
N ALA A 106 -21.01 -5.68 -25.57
CA ALA A 106 -20.21 -4.55 -26.05
C ALA A 106 -20.90 -3.23 -25.73
N PHE A 107 -20.11 -2.20 -25.48
CA PHE A 107 -20.59 -0.82 -25.42
C PHE A 107 -19.85 0.02 -26.45
N TRP A 108 -20.61 0.81 -27.20
CA TRP A 108 -20.05 1.97 -27.86
C TRP A 108 -19.87 3.07 -26.82
N ILE A 109 -18.70 3.71 -26.77
CA ILE A 109 -18.45 4.88 -25.91
C ILE A 109 -18.11 6.04 -26.85
N ASN A 110 -18.82 7.16 -26.70
CA ASN A 110 -18.67 8.34 -27.57
C ASN A 110 -17.19 8.76 -27.71
N GLY A 111 -16.75 9.02 -28.95
CA GLY A 111 -15.38 9.44 -29.24
C GLY A 111 -14.41 8.29 -29.53
N HIS A 112 -14.86 7.04 -29.47
CA HIS A 112 -14.09 5.89 -29.93
C HIS A 112 -14.59 5.40 -31.31
N ALA A 113 -13.66 4.98 -32.16
CA ALA A 113 -13.97 4.50 -33.50
C ALA A 113 -14.60 3.09 -33.49
N GLU A 114 -14.36 2.32 -32.42
CA GLU A 114 -14.80 0.93 -32.31
C GLU A 114 -15.52 0.65 -30.99
N ALA A 115 -16.45 -0.30 -31.01
CA ALA A 115 -17.13 -0.77 -29.80
C ALA A 115 -16.15 -1.55 -28.92
N VAL A 116 -16.09 -1.22 -27.63
CA VAL A 116 -15.36 -2.04 -26.66
C VAL A 116 -16.18 -3.29 -26.39
N LYS A 117 -15.61 -4.46 -26.66
CA LYS A 117 -16.21 -5.76 -26.38
C LYS A 117 -15.80 -6.21 -24.99
N PHE A 118 -16.79 -6.43 -24.13
CA PHE A 118 -16.62 -6.97 -22.78
C PHE A 118 -16.97 -8.46 -22.82
N ASP A 119 -16.19 -9.20 -23.61
CA ASP A 119 -16.33 -10.63 -23.82
C ASP A 119 -15.38 -11.44 -22.90
N ASP A 120 -15.31 -12.74 -23.13
CA ASP A 120 -14.49 -13.63 -22.31
C ASP A 120 -12.99 -13.35 -22.50
N VAL A 121 -12.57 -12.87 -23.68
CA VAL A 121 -11.19 -12.47 -23.97
C VAL A 121 -10.81 -11.24 -23.16
N PHE A 122 -11.67 -10.21 -23.14
CA PHE A 122 -11.47 -9.05 -22.27
C PHE A 122 -11.35 -9.45 -20.79
N CYS A 123 -12.21 -10.36 -20.34
CA CYS A 123 -12.21 -10.85 -18.95
C CYS A 123 -10.88 -11.53 -18.58
N GLU A 124 -10.36 -12.37 -19.46
CA GLU A 124 -9.07 -13.03 -19.27
C GLU A 124 -7.91 -12.04 -19.24
N ASN A 125 -7.90 -11.07 -20.15
CA ASN A 125 -6.89 -10.00 -20.18
C ASN A 125 -6.92 -9.16 -18.89
N ALA A 126 -8.12 -8.72 -18.47
CA ALA A 126 -8.30 -7.96 -17.24
C ALA A 126 -7.84 -8.76 -16.01
N ARG A 127 -8.11 -10.07 -15.95
CA ARG A 127 -7.65 -10.95 -14.86
C ARG A 127 -6.14 -11.11 -14.84
N ARG A 128 -5.51 -11.25 -16.01
CA ARG A 128 -4.04 -11.32 -16.14
C ARG A 128 -3.41 -10.07 -15.54
N ILE A 129 -3.87 -8.89 -15.98
CA ILE A 129 -3.37 -7.59 -15.51
C ILE A 129 -3.60 -7.45 -14.00
N ALA A 130 -4.80 -7.78 -13.51
CA ALA A 130 -5.10 -7.69 -12.08
C ALA A 130 -4.13 -8.54 -11.23
N ARG A 131 -3.84 -9.78 -11.64
CA ARG A 131 -2.87 -10.64 -10.93
C ARG A 131 -1.48 -10.04 -10.92
N GLN A 132 -0.99 -9.60 -12.09
CA GLN A 132 0.32 -8.97 -12.21
C GLN A 132 0.44 -7.73 -11.33
N ARG A 133 -0.61 -6.89 -11.30
CA ARG A 133 -0.66 -5.70 -10.45
C ARG A 133 -0.66 -6.07 -8.97
N ILE A 134 -1.49 -7.00 -8.54
CA ILE A 134 -1.52 -7.50 -7.15
C ILE A 134 -0.14 -8.00 -6.72
N GLU A 135 0.56 -8.74 -7.57
CA GLU A 135 1.91 -9.25 -7.28
C GLU A 135 2.94 -8.11 -7.19
N SER A 136 2.85 -7.10 -8.07
CA SER A 136 3.76 -5.96 -8.06
C SER A 136 3.49 -4.94 -6.94
N GLU A 137 2.23 -4.81 -6.54
CA GLU A 137 1.75 -3.91 -5.48
C GLU A 137 1.76 -4.59 -4.11
N ALA A 138 1.90 -5.93 -4.07
CA ALA A 138 2.03 -6.65 -2.82
C ALA A 138 3.20 -6.05 -2.03
N PRO A 139 3.00 -5.67 -0.76
CA PRO A 139 4.09 -5.20 0.06
C PRO A 139 5.20 -6.25 0.04
N ASN A 140 6.46 -5.80 -0.05
CA ASN A 140 7.63 -6.67 0.07
C ASN A 140 7.42 -7.57 1.29
N ARG A 141 7.10 -8.85 1.07
CA ARG A 141 6.91 -9.79 2.18
C ARG A 141 8.22 -9.82 2.95
N TRP A 142 8.17 -9.41 4.22
CA TRP A 142 9.33 -9.48 5.08
C TRP A 142 9.73 -10.95 5.25
N ARG A 143 11.03 -11.21 5.34
CA ARG A 143 11.54 -12.58 5.48
C ARG A 143 11.01 -13.16 6.79
N ILE A 144 10.14 -14.17 6.66
CA ILE A 144 9.71 -14.98 7.80
C ILE A 144 10.89 -15.81 8.26
N GLY A 145 11.16 -15.83 9.56
CA GLY A 145 12.19 -16.70 10.09
C GLY A 145 12.67 -16.28 11.48
N VAL A 146 13.73 -16.96 11.91
CA VAL A 146 14.41 -16.72 13.17
C VAL A 146 15.81 -16.20 12.87
N SER A 147 16.20 -15.11 13.52
CA SER A 147 17.55 -14.55 13.42
C SER A 147 18.11 -14.26 14.80
N GLN A 148 19.39 -14.55 15.01
CA GLN A 148 20.06 -14.18 16.25
C GLN A 148 20.35 -12.68 16.25
N GLY A 149 19.94 -11.98 17.30
CA GLY A 149 20.12 -10.53 17.37
C GLY A 149 19.78 -9.94 18.72
N SER A 150 19.51 -8.63 18.74
CA SER A 150 19.09 -7.94 19.96
C SER A 150 18.04 -6.88 19.69
N VAL A 151 17.14 -6.68 20.65
CA VAL A 151 16.13 -5.60 20.65
C VAL A 151 16.40 -4.69 21.84
N VAL A 152 16.30 -3.39 21.62
CA VAL A 152 16.40 -2.37 22.68
C VAL A 152 15.03 -1.77 22.92
N GLY A 153 14.61 -1.70 24.18
CA GLY A 153 13.34 -1.06 24.55
C GLY A 153 13.15 -1.00 26.05
N GLU A 154 12.04 -0.41 26.46
CA GLU A 154 11.66 -0.34 27.87
C GLU A 154 10.94 -1.62 28.29
N LEU A 155 11.39 -2.21 29.41
CA LEU A 155 10.74 -3.39 29.96
C LEU A 155 9.50 -2.97 30.76
N LYS A 156 8.30 -3.29 30.24
CA LYS A 156 7.02 -2.82 30.80
C LYS A 156 6.30 -3.83 31.68
N LYS A 157 6.44 -5.13 31.38
CA LYS A 157 5.75 -6.21 32.10
C LYS A 157 6.69 -7.40 32.25
N VAL A 158 6.67 -8.03 33.42
CA VAL A 158 7.20 -9.38 33.65
C VAL A 158 6.05 -10.21 34.17
N ASP A 159 5.86 -11.38 33.57
CA ASP A 159 4.92 -12.41 33.98
C ASP A 159 5.70 -13.71 34.20
N GLY A 160 5.52 -14.31 35.35
CA GLY A 160 6.23 -15.55 35.72
C GLY A 160 5.31 -16.53 36.41
N LEU A 161 4.01 -16.45 36.10
CA LEU A 161 2.99 -17.35 36.59
C LEU A 161 2.90 -18.57 35.66
N GLU A 162 2.72 -19.76 36.25
CA GLU A 162 2.34 -20.99 35.53
C GLU A 162 3.37 -21.54 34.51
N GLY A 163 4.67 -21.28 34.72
CA GLY A 163 5.75 -21.88 33.90
C GLY A 163 6.06 -21.13 32.61
N ASP A 164 5.27 -20.12 32.27
CA ASP A 164 5.53 -19.23 31.14
C ASP A 164 6.31 -17.99 31.61
N ASN A 165 7.63 -18.07 31.51
CA ASN A 165 8.54 -16.96 31.80
C ASN A 165 8.47 -15.92 30.67
N LEU A 166 7.53 -14.98 30.78
CA LEU A 166 7.23 -13.98 29.76
C LEU A 166 7.54 -12.56 30.23
N PHE A 167 7.98 -11.70 29.32
CA PHE A 167 8.09 -10.28 29.57
C PHE A 167 7.83 -9.50 28.29
N VAL A 168 7.53 -8.21 28.44
CA VAL A 168 7.21 -7.33 27.31
C VAL A 168 8.19 -6.18 27.27
N VAL A 169 8.81 -6.02 26.10
CA VAL A 169 9.68 -4.88 25.78
C VAL A 169 8.97 -3.98 24.78
N VAL A 170 8.97 -2.68 25.05
CA VAL A 170 8.44 -1.65 24.17
C VAL A 170 9.62 -0.90 23.55
N PRO A 171 9.96 -1.15 22.28
CA PRO A 171 11.04 -0.43 21.61
C PRO A 171 10.66 1.03 21.36
N PRO A 172 11.63 1.95 21.26
CA PRO A 172 11.36 3.36 20.99
C PRO A 172 10.89 3.62 19.55
N ILE A 173 11.20 2.70 18.62
CA ILE A 173 10.83 2.75 17.21
C ILE A 173 10.43 1.33 16.80
N GLY A 174 9.36 1.21 16.02
CA GLY A 174 8.90 -0.06 15.45
C GLY A 174 7.63 -0.56 16.13
N PRO A 175 7.58 -1.82 16.58
CA PRO A 175 6.35 -2.44 17.06
C PRO A 175 5.96 -1.88 18.43
N ASP A 176 4.65 -1.77 18.69
CA ASP A 176 4.12 -1.28 19.98
C ASP A 176 4.58 -2.12 21.18
N ARG A 177 4.84 -3.41 20.94
CA ARG A 177 5.35 -4.36 21.94
C ARG A 177 6.03 -5.54 21.27
N VAL A 178 7.04 -6.06 21.93
CA VAL A 178 7.71 -7.31 21.59
C VAL A 178 7.57 -8.25 22.78
N VAL A 179 7.00 -9.42 22.55
CA VAL A 179 6.82 -10.45 23.59
C VAL A 179 8.09 -11.27 23.67
N CYS A 180 8.65 -11.37 24.87
CA CYS A 180 9.91 -12.05 25.10
C CYS A 180 9.71 -13.22 26.06
N THR A 181 10.39 -14.34 25.83
CA THR A 181 10.52 -15.44 26.79
C THR A 181 11.92 -15.45 27.39
N PHE A 182 12.09 -15.92 28.62
CA PHE A 182 13.41 -16.05 29.26
C PHE A 182 13.58 -17.38 30.01
N PRO A 183 14.80 -17.90 30.14
CA PRO A 183 15.10 -19.08 30.95
C PRO A 183 14.93 -18.82 32.46
N GLU A 184 14.62 -19.86 33.23
CA GLU A 184 14.31 -19.74 34.67
C GLU A 184 15.43 -19.08 35.50
N ASN A 185 16.68 -19.27 35.12
CA ASN A 185 17.83 -18.67 35.80
C ASN A 185 17.83 -17.13 35.76
N MET A 186 17.16 -16.51 34.79
CA MET A 186 17.06 -15.05 34.68
C MET A 186 15.95 -14.46 35.55
N ARG A 187 15.07 -15.27 36.14
CA ARG A 187 13.86 -14.81 36.86
C ARG A 187 14.15 -13.78 37.95
N ASN A 188 15.21 -13.99 38.73
CA ASN A 188 15.59 -13.10 39.83
C ASN A 188 16.15 -11.75 39.34
N GLU A 189 16.72 -11.72 38.13
CA GLU A 189 17.32 -10.52 37.55
C GLU A 189 16.27 -9.65 36.84
N MET A 190 15.24 -10.26 36.25
CA MET A 190 14.20 -9.55 35.49
C MET A 190 13.49 -8.46 36.30
N GLY A 191 13.24 -8.70 37.58
CA GLY A 191 12.62 -7.71 38.47
C GLY A 191 13.44 -6.42 38.62
N GLN A 192 14.77 -6.50 38.49
CA GLN A 192 15.66 -5.34 38.62
C GLN A 192 15.60 -4.41 37.41
N TYR A 193 15.10 -4.91 36.28
CA TYR A 193 15.02 -4.21 35.01
C TYR A 193 13.63 -3.64 34.71
N LEU A 194 12.66 -3.84 35.58
CA LEU A 194 11.30 -3.33 35.42
C LEU A 194 11.31 -1.80 35.27
N PHE A 195 10.63 -1.32 34.23
CA PHE A 195 10.56 0.10 33.83
C PHE A 195 11.91 0.73 33.43
N LYS A 196 12.92 -0.08 33.10
CA LYS A 196 14.21 0.39 32.60
C LYS A 196 14.35 0.08 31.10
N VAL A 197 15.18 0.88 30.43
CA VAL A 197 15.60 0.60 29.05
C VAL A 197 16.66 -0.49 29.08
N VAL A 198 16.38 -1.58 28.38
CA VAL A 198 17.21 -2.78 28.32
C VAL A 198 17.51 -3.17 26.89
N ARG A 199 18.60 -3.91 26.73
CA ARG A 199 18.93 -4.67 25.52
C ARG A 199 18.66 -6.13 25.82
N VAL A 200 17.77 -6.73 25.05
CA VAL A 200 17.49 -8.17 25.08
C VAL A 200 18.23 -8.81 23.93
N VAL A 201 19.11 -9.77 24.21
CA VAL A 201 19.84 -10.54 23.20
C VAL A 201 19.19 -11.93 23.10
N GLY A 202 18.95 -12.42 21.89
CA GLY A 202 18.27 -13.70 21.72
C GLY A 202 17.91 -14.05 20.29
N ASN A 203 17.02 -15.04 20.15
CA ASN A 203 16.45 -15.42 18.86
C ASN A 203 15.23 -14.56 18.56
N LEU A 204 15.33 -13.75 17.51
CA LEU A 204 14.30 -12.82 17.04
C LEU A 204 13.41 -13.52 16.01
N HIS A 205 12.10 -13.56 16.25
CA HIS A 205 11.13 -14.16 15.32
C HIS A 205 10.43 -13.07 14.51
N TYR A 206 10.45 -13.22 13.19
CA TYR A 206 9.86 -12.28 12.23
C TYR A 206 8.65 -12.88 11.53
N SER A 207 7.64 -12.05 11.26
CA SER A 207 6.47 -12.41 10.46
C SER A 207 6.53 -11.76 9.07
N ALA A 208 5.66 -12.19 8.15
CA ALA A 208 5.60 -11.58 6.82
C ALA A 208 5.04 -10.15 6.84
N GLU A 209 4.32 -9.80 7.92
CA GLU A 209 3.54 -8.56 8.03
C GLU A 209 4.37 -7.38 8.55
N SER A 210 5.53 -7.64 9.17
CA SER A 210 6.33 -6.61 9.84
C SER A 210 7.83 -6.80 9.61
N PRO A 211 8.59 -5.72 9.36
CA PRO A 211 10.05 -5.78 9.37
C PRO A 211 10.63 -5.97 10.78
N PHE A 212 9.80 -5.84 11.81
CA PHE A 212 10.20 -5.90 13.21
C PHE A 212 9.87 -7.26 13.83
N PRO A 213 10.72 -7.76 14.74
CA PRO A 213 10.44 -9.02 15.41
C PRO A 213 9.22 -8.87 16.33
N PHE A 214 8.35 -9.88 16.32
CA PHE A 214 7.16 -9.92 17.19
C PHE A 214 7.42 -10.71 18.48
N LYS A 215 8.39 -11.63 18.45
CA LYS A 215 8.79 -12.45 19.59
C LYS A 215 10.31 -12.54 19.71
N VAL A 216 10.81 -12.57 20.95
CA VAL A 216 12.22 -12.85 21.25
C VAL A 216 12.36 -13.98 22.26
N GLU A 217 13.15 -14.99 21.95
CA GLU A 217 13.61 -15.96 22.94
C GLU A 217 14.92 -15.45 23.53
N ALA A 218 14.82 -14.84 24.72
CA ALA A 218 15.94 -14.15 25.34
C ALA A 218 17.00 -15.16 25.83
N LEU A 219 18.23 -14.92 25.40
CA LEU A 219 19.44 -15.58 25.91
C LEU A 219 20.14 -14.72 26.98
N GLY A 220 19.87 -13.42 26.98
CA GLY A 220 20.40 -12.48 27.97
C GLY A 220 19.70 -11.13 27.94
N ILE A 221 19.83 -10.39 29.04
CA ILE A 221 19.29 -9.04 29.20
C ILE A 221 20.33 -8.15 29.87
N GLU A 222 20.52 -6.95 29.32
CA GLU A 222 21.51 -6.00 29.82
C GLU A 222 20.88 -4.60 29.95
N PRO A 223 21.19 -3.83 31.01
CA PRO A 223 20.75 -2.45 31.11
C PRO A 223 21.45 -1.60 30.06
N VAL A 224 20.68 -0.80 29.33
CA VAL A 224 21.28 0.21 28.44
C VAL A 224 21.60 1.44 29.28
N LEU A 225 22.86 1.58 29.66
CA LEU A 225 23.32 2.80 30.31
C LEU A 225 23.07 4.00 29.40
N PRO A 226 22.45 5.08 29.90
CA PRO A 226 22.24 6.27 29.08
C PRO A 226 23.60 6.81 28.65
N ARG A 227 23.93 6.70 27.36
CA ARG A 227 25.04 7.41 26.73
C ARG A 227 24.68 8.90 26.61
N ARG A 228 24.52 9.58 27.74
CA ARG A 228 24.58 11.04 27.79
C ARG A 228 25.76 11.41 28.67
N LYS A 229 26.94 11.56 28.06
CA LYS A 229 27.92 12.51 28.61
C LYS A 229 27.19 13.86 28.64
N PRO A 230 27.00 14.51 29.80
CA PRO A 230 26.32 15.79 29.85
C PRO A 230 27.05 16.78 28.94
N MET A 231 26.34 17.64 28.21
CA MET A 231 26.93 18.59 27.26
C MET A 231 28.07 19.43 27.87
N LYS A 232 28.01 19.66 29.19
CA LYS A 232 29.09 20.28 29.98
C LYS A 232 30.44 19.56 29.91
N SER A 233 30.48 18.23 29.74
CA SER A 233 31.73 17.47 29.57
C SER A 233 32.24 17.43 28.13
N MET A 234 31.55 18.09 27.20
CA MET A 234 32.03 18.34 25.83
C MET A 234 32.56 19.77 25.64
N ILE A 235 32.29 20.68 26.58
CA ILE A 235 32.88 22.02 26.62
C ILE A 235 34.36 21.86 27.01
N GLY A 236 35.26 21.98 26.04
CA GLY A 236 36.70 21.81 26.23
C GLY A 236 37.36 20.87 25.21
N LEU A 237 36.59 20.00 24.54
CA LEU A 237 37.12 19.14 23.46
C LEU A 237 37.56 19.95 22.21
N PHE A 238 37.04 21.17 22.06
CA PHE A 238 37.39 22.10 20.99
C PHE A 238 38.23 23.29 21.47
N ALA A 239 38.62 23.32 22.75
CA ALA A 239 39.49 24.37 23.27
C ALA A 239 40.93 24.11 22.76
N GLY A 240 41.36 24.89 21.77
CA GLY A 240 42.72 24.81 21.21
C GLY A 240 42.83 24.21 19.80
N GLN A 241 41.72 23.81 19.17
CA GLN A 241 41.73 23.55 17.73
C GLN A 241 41.55 24.87 16.98
N GLU A 242 42.52 25.23 16.15
CA GLU A 242 42.37 26.33 15.18
C GLU A 242 41.15 26.03 14.30
N GLN A 243 40.21 26.97 14.26
CA GLN A 243 39.13 26.91 13.30
C GLN A 243 39.74 26.99 11.90
N VAL A 244 39.74 25.87 11.18
CA VAL A 244 40.05 25.89 9.76
C VAL A 244 38.95 26.71 9.08
N PRO A 245 39.24 27.86 8.47
CA PRO A 245 38.23 28.65 7.81
C PRO A 245 37.63 27.81 6.69
N MET A 246 36.33 27.57 6.78
CA MET A 246 35.58 26.78 5.82
C MET A 246 35.61 27.50 4.47
N GLN A 247 36.28 26.93 3.47
CA GLN A 247 36.28 27.46 2.10
C GLN A 247 34.96 27.13 1.43
N TRP A 248 34.01 28.07 1.51
CA TRP A 248 32.68 27.93 0.90
C TRP A 248 32.70 27.88 -0.64
N GLY A 249 33.82 28.23 -1.27
CA GLY A 249 33.96 28.30 -2.73
C GLY A 249 33.77 26.96 -3.45
N ASP A 250 34.14 25.85 -2.82
CA ASP A 250 34.12 24.53 -3.46
C ASP A 250 32.75 23.83 -3.35
N LEU A 251 31.88 24.29 -2.45
CA LEU A 251 30.57 23.67 -2.18
C LEU A 251 29.41 24.23 -3.02
N LEU A 252 29.63 25.33 -3.74
CA LEU A 252 28.60 26.00 -4.55
C LEU A 252 28.72 25.74 -6.06
N HIS A 253 29.68 24.89 -6.47
CA HIS A 253 29.92 24.55 -7.87
C HIS A 253 29.89 23.03 -8.16
N GLY A 254 29.25 22.24 -7.29
CA GLY A 254 28.96 20.81 -7.51
C GLY A 254 27.54 20.57 -7.99
#